data_AF-A0A6G9AT86-F1
#
_entry.id   AF-A0A6G9AT86-F1
#
_cell.length_a   1.000
_cell.length_b   1.000
_cell.length_c   1.000
_cell.angle_alpha   90.00
_cell.angle_beta   90.00
_cell.angle_gamma   90.00
#
_symmetry.space_group_name_H-M   'P 1'
#
loop_
_entity.id
_entity.type
_entity.pdbx_description
1 polymer ?
#
loop_
_entity_poly.entity_id
_entity_poly.type
_entity_poly.pdbx_seq_one_letter_code
_entity_poly.pdbx_strand_id
1 'polypeptide(L)'
;MTTLFTGDTGLFRQFVSVNRNFTMADVLPSLQATAETLLPRFLGDELADQITSRADNPLPENPTADDLILNKALFWTRSIVAKLGFATNLIFSELQIDNDGITVSANEGRRAAFDYQTKELKRTLQEQGWQALDELLKLISKNPALFPGWEDSPYYTQYQNALFGNPVEFSKYYPIQDRWLTYWALIPFMADVADRMGEPALARIEALPNTVNETVRGKLKRSLLRALAYEVMIQAVPGLSIEVVGANVQLNYASQYGGKESYYTPPGRELLDWVLGNLKGQVAVFWENFENAIAVLEPSTDPDLSDDALGLIDSEGPFVMI
;
A
#
# COMPACT_ATOMS: atom_id res chain seq x y z
N MET A 1 16.48 -19.71 -13.26
CA MET A 1 16.09 -18.31 -12.99
C MET A 1 16.70 -17.41 -14.04
N THR A 2 15.85 -16.71 -14.80
CA THR A 2 16.29 -15.66 -15.72
C THR A 2 16.89 -14.49 -14.93
N THR A 3 18.00 -13.94 -15.42
CA THR A 3 18.69 -12.83 -14.74
C THR A 3 18.16 -11.49 -15.23
N LEU A 4 17.62 -10.67 -14.31
CA LEU A 4 17.13 -9.32 -14.64
C LEU A 4 18.23 -8.36 -15.09
N PHE A 5 19.45 -8.61 -14.61
CA PHE A 5 20.67 -7.86 -14.90
C PHE A 5 21.80 -8.84 -15.22
N THR A 6 22.46 -8.65 -16.37
CA THR A 6 23.50 -9.53 -16.92
C THR A 6 24.92 -8.97 -16.74
N GLY A 7 25.09 -7.96 -15.87
CA GLY A 7 26.35 -7.26 -15.64
C GLY A 7 26.59 -6.04 -16.53
N ASP A 8 25.75 -5.81 -17.55
CA ASP A 8 25.76 -4.55 -18.29
C ASP A 8 25.36 -3.37 -17.38
N THR A 9 26.27 -2.41 -17.26
CA THR A 9 26.04 -1.19 -16.47
C THR A 9 25.13 -0.19 -17.21
N GLY A 10 25.03 -0.28 -18.54
CA GLY A 10 24.15 0.55 -19.36
C GLY A 10 22.68 0.40 -18.96
N LEU A 11 22.20 -0.84 -18.85
CA LEU A 11 20.85 -1.13 -18.37
C LEU A 11 20.62 -0.66 -16.93
N PHE A 12 21.55 -0.93 -16.01
CA PHE A 12 21.41 -0.54 -14.60
C PHE A 12 21.33 0.99 -14.41
N ARG A 13 22.09 1.75 -15.21
CA ARG A 13 22.08 3.23 -15.17
C ARG A 13 20.73 3.86 -15.52
N GLN A 14 19.82 3.11 -16.14
CA GLN A 14 18.46 3.60 -16.39
C GLN A 14 17.64 3.71 -15.09
N PHE A 15 18.05 3.01 -14.03
CA PHE A 15 17.31 2.92 -12.77
C PHE A 15 18.05 3.56 -11.59
N VAL A 16 19.38 3.50 -11.59
CA VAL A 16 20.24 4.07 -10.53
C VAL A 16 21.33 4.92 -11.17
N SER A 17 21.46 6.17 -10.72
CA SER A 17 22.45 7.12 -11.24
C SER A 17 23.87 6.80 -10.73
N VAL A 18 24.55 5.87 -11.39
CA VAL A 18 25.96 5.55 -11.15
C VAL A 18 26.88 6.12 -12.22
N ASN A 19 28.13 6.39 -11.85
CA ASN A 19 29.11 6.97 -12.77
C ASN A 19 29.51 5.99 -13.90
N ARG A 20 30.24 6.50 -14.91
CA ARG A 20 30.68 5.72 -16.07
C ARG A 20 31.66 4.58 -15.75
N ASN A 21 32.39 4.69 -14.63
CA ASN A 21 33.43 3.75 -14.22
C ASN A 21 32.91 2.69 -13.24
N PHE A 22 31.67 2.82 -12.78
CA PHE A 22 31.02 1.85 -11.92
C PHE A 22 30.87 0.52 -12.65
N THR A 23 31.13 -0.58 -11.95
CA THR A 23 30.97 -1.95 -12.44
C THR A 23 29.91 -2.68 -11.63
N MET A 24 29.23 -3.62 -12.26
CA MET A 24 28.13 -4.35 -11.63
C MET A 24 28.59 -5.53 -10.77
N ALA A 25 29.86 -5.92 -10.82
CA ALA A 25 30.37 -7.17 -10.24
C ALA A 25 30.02 -7.33 -8.76
N ASP A 26 30.21 -6.28 -7.96
CA ASP A 26 29.99 -6.32 -6.52
C ASP A 26 28.50 -6.16 -6.14
N VAL A 27 27.68 -5.64 -7.06
CA VAL A 27 26.27 -5.30 -6.79
C VAL A 27 25.33 -6.40 -7.27
N LEU A 28 25.71 -7.16 -8.30
CA LEU A 28 24.92 -8.24 -8.87
C LEU A 28 24.40 -9.24 -7.82
N PRO A 29 25.20 -9.72 -6.84
CA PRO A 29 24.70 -10.65 -5.83
C PRO A 29 23.54 -10.06 -5.02
N SER A 30 23.61 -8.78 -4.64
CA SER A 30 22.53 -8.11 -3.91
C SER A 30 21.29 -7.91 -4.77
N LEU A 31 21.44 -7.63 -6.06
CA LEU A 31 20.31 -7.55 -7.00
C LEU A 31 19.62 -8.90 -7.16
N GLN A 32 20.39 -9.98 -7.33
CA GLN A 32 19.85 -11.35 -7.45
C GLN A 32 19.11 -11.76 -6.18
N ALA A 33 19.74 -11.62 -5.01
CA ALA A 33 19.11 -11.92 -3.74
C ALA A 33 17.82 -11.11 -3.50
N THR A 34 17.79 -9.84 -3.93
CA THR A 34 16.59 -9.01 -3.83
C THR A 34 15.49 -9.53 -4.77
N ALA A 35 15.81 -9.90 -6.00
CA ALA A 35 14.83 -10.45 -6.94
C ALA A 35 14.22 -11.76 -6.42
N GLU A 36 15.06 -12.67 -5.94
CA GLU A 36 14.68 -14.00 -5.46
C GLU A 36 13.82 -13.96 -4.19
N THR A 37 14.04 -12.98 -3.32
CA THR A 37 13.30 -12.88 -2.05
C THR A 37 12.05 -12.03 -2.17
N LEU A 38 12.10 -10.93 -2.93
CA LEU A 38 11.04 -9.93 -2.95
C LEU A 38 9.96 -10.23 -3.99
N LEU A 39 10.34 -10.67 -5.20
CA LEU A 39 9.36 -10.86 -6.28
C LEU A 39 8.39 -12.01 -5.97
N PRO A 40 8.84 -13.23 -5.59
CA PRO A 40 7.91 -14.30 -5.22
C PRO A 40 7.05 -13.93 -4.02
N ARG A 41 7.62 -13.21 -3.05
CA ARG A 41 6.89 -12.75 -1.88
C ARG A 41 5.66 -11.97 -2.26
N PHE A 42 5.72 -11.05 -3.23
CA PHE A 42 4.63 -10.13 -3.58
C PHE A 42 3.80 -10.55 -4.81
N LEU A 43 4.39 -11.26 -5.76
CA LEU A 43 3.76 -11.60 -7.03
C LEU A 43 3.35 -13.08 -7.10
N GLY A 44 3.93 -13.94 -6.25
CA GLY A 44 3.92 -15.39 -6.45
C GLY A 44 4.98 -15.83 -7.47
N ASP A 45 5.35 -17.11 -7.44
CA ASP A 45 6.44 -17.67 -8.26
C ASP A 45 6.12 -17.57 -9.77
N GLU A 46 4.92 -17.99 -10.19
CA GLU A 46 4.53 -18.02 -11.60
C GLU A 46 4.60 -16.64 -12.26
N LEU A 47 4.00 -15.63 -11.62
CA LEU A 47 3.97 -14.27 -12.13
C LEU A 47 5.35 -13.62 -12.10
N ALA A 48 6.14 -13.89 -11.05
CA ALA A 48 7.53 -13.43 -10.99
C ALA A 48 8.36 -14.02 -12.15
N ASP A 49 8.25 -15.33 -12.41
CA ASP A 49 8.94 -16.00 -13.51
C ASP A 49 8.47 -15.49 -14.88
N GLN A 50 7.16 -15.27 -15.05
CA GLN A 50 6.59 -14.73 -16.29
C GLN A 50 7.20 -13.36 -16.63
N ILE A 51 7.27 -12.45 -15.65
CA ILE A 51 7.79 -11.10 -15.87
C ILE A 51 9.31 -11.13 -16.04
N THR A 52 10.04 -11.91 -15.25
CA THR A 52 11.51 -11.96 -15.34
C THR A 52 11.99 -12.61 -16.64
N SER A 53 11.31 -13.66 -17.14
CA SER A 53 11.63 -14.34 -18.41
C SER A 53 11.52 -13.41 -19.64
N ARG A 54 10.82 -12.27 -19.51
CA ARG A 54 10.82 -11.24 -20.55
C ARG A 54 12.15 -10.52 -20.71
N ALA A 55 13.05 -10.58 -19.72
CA ALA A 55 14.37 -9.99 -19.85
C ALA A 55 15.17 -10.58 -21.03
N ASP A 56 14.90 -11.84 -21.38
CA ASP A 56 15.54 -12.56 -22.48
C ASP A 56 14.87 -12.30 -23.85
N ASN A 57 13.70 -11.64 -23.85
CA ASN A 57 12.86 -11.45 -25.03
C ASN A 57 12.65 -9.95 -25.30
N PRO A 58 13.51 -9.31 -26.12
CA PRO A 58 13.37 -7.89 -26.42
C PRO A 58 12.05 -7.59 -27.13
N LEU A 59 11.59 -6.33 -26.99
CA LEU A 59 10.39 -5.85 -27.71
C LEU A 59 10.53 -6.12 -29.22
N PRO A 60 9.48 -6.66 -29.88
CA PRO A 60 9.49 -6.83 -31.32
C PRO A 60 9.51 -5.46 -32.03
N GLU A 61 9.91 -5.44 -33.31
CA GLU A 61 10.03 -4.22 -34.11
C GLU A 61 8.69 -3.44 -34.22
N ASN A 62 7.57 -4.15 -34.24
CA ASN A 62 6.22 -3.58 -34.23
C ASN A 62 5.46 -4.09 -32.99
N PRO A 63 5.64 -3.46 -31.82
CA PRO A 63 5.04 -3.94 -30.57
C PRO A 63 3.53 -3.68 -30.54
N THR A 64 2.80 -4.67 -30.07
CA THR A 64 1.37 -4.51 -29.75
C THR A 64 1.19 -3.72 -28.45
N ALA A 65 -0.05 -3.31 -28.15
CA ALA A 65 -0.37 -2.67 -26.87
C ALA A 65 -0.02 -3.58 -25.67
N ASP A 66 -0.26 -4.89 -25.81
CA ASP A 66 0.03 -5.88 -24.78
C ASP A 66 1.54 -6.03 -24.55
N ASP A 67 2.34 -6.03 -25.63
CA ASP A 67 3.81 -6.04 -25.54
C ASP A 67 4.33 -4.83 -24.75
N LEU A 68 3.75 -3.66 -24.97
CA LEU A 68 4.13 -2.43 -24.25
C LEU A 68 3.78 -2.52 -22.76
N ILE A 69 2.63 -3.10 -22.41
CA ILE A 69 2.22 -3.31 -21.00
C ILE A 69 3.17 -4.30 -20.32
N LEU A 70 3.47 -5.41 -20.99
CA LEU A 70 4.36 -6.46 -20.45
C LEU A 70 5.80 -5.96 -20.30
N ASN A 71 6.29 -5.15 -21.25
CA ASN A 71 7.59 -4.51 -21.12
C ASN A 71 7.61 -3.41 -20.03
N LYS A 72 6.49 -2.72 -19.81
CA LYS A 72 6.35 -1.79 -18.69
C LYS A 72 6.36 -2.52 -17.34
N ALA A 73 5.78 -3.71 -17.25
CA ALA A 73 5.90 -4.56 -16.06
C ALA A 73 7.36 -4.94 -15.80
N LEU A 74 8.09 -5.40 -16.83
CA LEU A 74 9.53 -5.69 -16.72
C LEU A 74 10.34 -4.46 -16.29
N PHE A 75 10.02 -3.27 -16.83
CA PHE A 75 10.65 -2.01 -16.43
C PHE A 75 10.48 -1.75 -14.92
N TRP A 76 9.27 -1.88 -14.40
CA TRP A 76 9.03 -1.69 -12.96
C TRP A 76 9.73 -2.76 -12.13
N THR A 77 9.68 -4.03 -12.53
CA THR A 77 10.42 -5.12 -11.88
C THR A 77 11.92 -4.83 -11.79
N ARG A 78 12.54 -4.36 -12.89
CA ARG A 78 13.94 -3.94 -12.90
C ARG A 78 14.18 -2.73 -12.00
N SER A 79 13.28 -1.75 -11.98
CA SER A 79 13.37 -0.59 -11.08
C SER A 79 13.36 -1.00 -9.61
N ILE A 80 12.48 -1.91 -9.21
CA ILE A 80 12.38 -2.43 -7.84
C ILE A 80 13.70 -3.08 -7.44
N VAL A 81 14.16 -4.05 -8.23
CA VAL A 81 15.37 -4.83 -7.94
C VAL A 81 16.60 -3.95 -7.94
N ALA A 82 16.75 -3.04 -8.93
CA ALA A 82 17.88 -2.13 -9.00
C ALA A 82 17.98 -1.24 -7.77
N LYS A 83 16.87 -0.62 -7.35
CA LYS A 83 16.87 0.35 -6.25
C LYS A 83 16.98 -0.33 -4.89
N LEU A 84 16.15 -1.33 -4.62
CA LEU A 84 16.16 -2.03 -3.34
C LEU A 84 17.42 -2.87 -3.16
N GLY A 85 17.87 -3.56 -4.20
CA GLY A 85 19.10 -4.35 -4.13
C GLY A 85 20.34 -3.49 -4.02
N PHE A 86 20.38 -2.32 -4.68
CA PHE A 86 21.47 -1.37 -4.48
C PHE A 86 21.46 -0.75 -3.09
N ALA A 87 20.28 -0.41 -2.54
CA ALA A 87 20.15 0.08 -1.18
C ALA A 87 20.72 -0.90 -0.13
N THR A 88 20.53 -2.20 -0.35
CA THR A 88 21.13 -3.26 0.48
C THR A 88 22.66 -3.32 0.32
N ASN A 89 23.17 -3.09 -0.89
CA ASN A 89 24.61 -3.13 -1.16
C ASN A 89 25.39 -1.87 -0.71
N LEU A 90 24.70 -0.77 -0.40
CA LEU A 90 25.36 0.52 -0.09
C LEU A 90 26.39 0.40 1.05
N ILE A 91 26.09 -0.37 2.10
CA ILE A 91 27.00 -0.53 3.23
C ILE A 91 28.32 -1.22 2.81
N PHE A 92 28.24 -2.21 1.93
CA PHE A 92 29.40 -2.91 1.38
C PHE A 92 30.15 -2.07 0.33
N SER A 93 29.50 -1.05 -0.22
CA SER A 93 30.13 -0.10 -1.15
C SER A 93 30.94 0.98 -0.44
N GLU A 94 30.69 1.22 0.85
CA GLU A 94 31.38 2.23 1.67
C GLU A 94 32.56 1.66 2.46
N LEU A 95 32.43 0.40 2.89
CA LEU A 95 33.39 -0.27 3.75
C LEU A 95 34.40 -1.10 2.96
N GLN A 96 35.64 -1.11 3.45
CA GLN A 96 36.68 -2.05 3.05
C GLN A 96 36.90 -3.02 4.19
N ILE A 97 36.86 -4.32 3.89
CA ILE A 97 37.08 -5.39 4.85
C ILE A 97 38.37 -6.10 4.45
N ASP A 98 39.39 -5.98 5.28
CA ASP A 98 40.70 -6.61 5.10
C ASP A 98 41.13 -7.37 6.37
N ASN A 99 42.34 -7.91 6.36
CA ASN A 99 42.88 -8.66 7.50
C ASN A 99 43.20 -7.75 8.71
N ASP A 100 43.31 -6.44 8.50
CA ASP A 100 43.66 -5.45 9.51
C ASP A 100 42.41 -4.81 10.13
N GLY A 101 41.23 -4.99 9.53
CA GLY A 101 39.94 -4.67 10.11
C GLY A 101 38.90 -4.17 9.09
N ILE A 102 38.01 -3.29 9.55
CA ILE A 102 37.01 -2.62 8.72
C ILE A 102 37.39 -1.14 8.64
N THR A 103 37.65 -0.66 7.43
CA THR A 103 38.02 0.73 7.15
C THR A 103 37.04 1.37 6.17
N VAL A 104 37.06 2.70 6.06
CA VAL A 104 36.25 3.45 5.10
C VAL A 104 37.14 3.87 3.94
N SER A 105 36.64 3.68 2.71
CA SER A 105 37.32 4.11 1.49
C SER A 105 37.53 5.63 1.49
N ALA A 106 38.76 6.07 1.74
CA ALA A 106 39.19 7.46 1.64
C ALA A 106 40.55 7.52 0.92
N ASN A 107 40.61 8.27 -0.18
CA ASN A 107 41.84 8.48 -0.96
C ASN A 107 42.25 9.96 -0.92
N GLU A 108 43.53 10.27 -1.17
CA GLU A 108 44.07 11.64 -1.09
C GLU A 108 43.30 12.70 -1.93
N GLY A 109 42.58 12.27 -2.98
CA GLY A 109 41.72 13.13 -3.81
C GLY A 109 40.21 12.94 -3.63
N ARG A 110 39.76 12.01 -2.77
CA ARG A 110 38.33 11.70 -2.57
C ARG A 110 38.03 11.42 -1.10
N ARG A 111 37.17 12.25 -0.53
CA ARG A 111 36.62 12.03 0.81
C ARG A 111 35.47 11.03 0.72
N ALA A 112 35.35 10.20 1.75
CA ALA A 112 34.15 9.40 1.97
C ALA A 112 32.93 10.32 2.07
N ALA A 113 31.76 9.80 1.69
CA ALA A 113 30.51 10.50 1.90
C ALA A 113 30.28 10.70 3.41
N PHE A 114 29.58 11.77 3.78
CA PHE A 114 29.12 11.89 5.16
C PHE A 114 27.98 10.91 5.40
N ASP A 115 27.91 10.36 6.62
CA ASP A 115 26.89 9.41 7.05
C ASP A 115 25.45 9.82 6.68
N TYR A 116 25.10 11.11 6.86
CA TYR A 116 23.77 11.61 6.49
C TYR A 116 23.48 11.53 4.97
N GLN A 117 24.50 11.64 4.12
CA GLN A 117 24.35 11.55 2.66
C GLN A 117 24.11 10.10 2.23
N THR A 118 24.84 9.16 2.80
CA THR A 118 24.64 7.73 2.52
C THR A 118 23.27 7.27 3.02
N LYS A 119 22.87 7.73 4.22
CA LYS A 119 21.53 7.46 4.78
C LYS A 119 20.41 8.02 3.92
N GLU A 120 20.55 9.26 3.47
CA GLU A 120 19.56 9.91 2.61
C GLU A 120 19.46 9.22 1.23
N LEU A 121 20.58 8.79 0.66
CA LEU A 121 20.60 8.00 -0.57
C LEU A 121 19.89 6.66 -0.37
N LYS A 122 20.19 5.94 0.71
CA LYS A 122 19.54 4.66 1.03
C LYS A 122 18.03 4.83 1.17
N ARG A 123 17.59 5.81 1.96
CA ARG A 123 16.16 6.16 2.14
C ARG A 123 15.48 6.43 0.80
N THR A 124 16.09 7.26 -0.03
CA THR A 124 15.56 7.64 -1.35
C THR A 124 15.42 6.42 -2.27
N LEU A 125 16.42 5.54 -2.31
CA LEU A 125 16.37 4.31 -3.11
C LEU A 125 15.26 3.39 -2.63
N GLN A 126 15.09 3.24 -1.32
CA GLN A 126 14.03 2.42 -0.76
C GLN A 126 12.64 2.96 -1.10
N GLU A 127 12.40 4.25 -0.88
CA GLU A 127 11.13 4.90 -1.22
C GLU A 127 10.77 4.72 -2.69
N GLN A 128 11.71 4.99 -3.58
CA GLN A 128 11.51 4.83 -5.02
C GLN A 128 11.38 3.37 -5.46
N GLY A 129 12.01 2.43 -4.75
CA GLY A 129 11.90 1.00 -5.00
C GLY A 129 10.53 0.46 -4.62
N TRP A 130 10.03 0.83 -3.44
CA TRP A 130 8.69 0.45 -2.99
C TRP A 130 7.58 1.13 -3.79
N GLN A 131 7.77 2.39 -4.19
CA GLN A 131 6.85 3.06 -5.12
C GLN A 131 6.78 2.34 -6.47
N ALA A 132 7.91 1.85 -6.99
CA ALA A 132 7.92 1.07 -8.22
C ALA A 132 7.17 -0.26 -8.09
N LEU A 133 7.18 -0.90 -6.92
CA LEU A 133 6.36 -2.08 -6.64
C LEU A 133 4.87 -1.72 -6.65
N ASP A 134 4.49 -0.61 -6.05
CA ASP A 134 3.09 -0.14 -6.07
C ASP A 134 2.59 0.11 -7.51
N GLU A 135 3.41 0.76 -8.34
CA GLU A 135 3.09 0.98 -9.76
C GLU A 135 3.04 -0.31 -10.58
N LEU A 136 3.87 -1.31 -10.25
CA LEU A 136 3.80 -2.64 -10.86
C LEU A 136 2.47 -3.33 -10.53
N LEU A 137 2.07 -3.34 -9.26
CA LEU A 137 0.83 -3.97 -8.80
C LEU A 137 -0.41 -3.28 -9.39
N LYS A 138 -0.36 -1.95 -9.49
CA LYS A 138 -1.39 -1.15 -10.17
C LYS A 138 -1.49 -1.47 -11.66
N LEU A 139 -0.37 -1.73 -12.33
CA LEU A 139 -0.36 -2.13 -13.73
C LEU A 139 -0.96 -3.53 -13.92
N ILE A 140 -0.58 -4.48 -13.07
CA ILE A 140 -1.04 -5.87 -13.12
C ILE A 140 -2.54 -5.96 -12.85
N SER A 141 -3.01 -5.35 -11.75
CA SER A 141 -4.42 -5.36 -11.35
C SER A 141 -5.36 -4.74 -12.40
N LYS A 142 -4.87 -3.82 -13.23
CA LYS A 142 -5.65 -3.23 -14.33
C LYS A 142 -5.69 -4.09 -15.60
N ASN A 143 -4.80 -5.07 -15.72
CA ASN A 143 -4.65 -5.89 -16.93
C ASN A 143 -4.52 -7.39 -16.58
N PRO A 144 -5.40 -7.98 -15.75
CA PRO A 144 -5.21 -9.33 -15.22
C PRO A 144 -5.08 -10.41 -16.31
N ALA A 145 -5.76 -10.23 -17.45
CA ALA A 145 -5.67 -11.15 -18.59
C ALA A 145 -4.26 -11.30 -19.19
N LEU A 146 -3.38 -10.31 -19.00
CA LEU A 146 -1.99 -10.36 -19.47
C LEU A 146 -1.03 -11.01 -18.47
N PHE A 147 -1.49 -11.23 -17.24
CA PHE A 147 -0.70 -11.70 -16.11
C PHE A 147 -1.34 -12.96 -15.50
N PRO A 148 -1.33 -14.10 -16.22
CA PRO A 148 -1.71 -15.39 -15.64
C PRO A 148 -0.91 -15.66 -14.36
N GLY A 149 -1.57 -16.21 -13.34
CA GLY A 149 -1.02 -16.36 -11.99
C GLY A 149 -1.23 -15.14 -11.07
N TRP A 150 -1.74 -14.01 -11.58
CA TRP A 150 -2.14 -12.89 -10.69
C TRP A 150 -3.22 -13.32 -9.70
N GLU A 151 -4.20 -14.09 -10.17
CA GLU A 151 -5.31 -14.56 -9.32
C GLU A 151 -4.86 -15.57 -8.26
N ASP A 152 -3.77 -16.30 -8.55
CA ASP A 152 -3.17 -17.27 -7.63
C ASP A 152 -2.12 -16.64 -6.71
N SER A 153 -1.85 -15.33 -6.88
CA SER A 153 -0.87 -14.65 -6.04
C SER A 153 -1.33 -14.66 -4.57
N PRO A 154 -0.40 -14.76 -3.61
CA PRO A 154 -0.72 -14.82 -2.18
C PRO A 154 -1.62 -13.69 -1.67
N TYR A 155 -1.66 -12.55 -2.38
CA TYR A 155 -2.42 -11.38 -2.01
C TYR A 155 -3.78 -11.28 -2.69
N TYR A 156 -3.94 -11.86 -3.89
CA TYR A 156 -5.22 -11.79 -4.61
C TYR A 156 -6.34 -12.44 -3.81
N THR A 157 -6.08 -13.65 -3.32
CA THR A 157 -7.02 -14.42 -2.49
C THR A 157 -7.44 -13.68 -1.21
N GLN A 158 -6.55 -12.86 -0.64
CA GLN A 158 -6.81 -12.17 0.62
C GLN A 158 -7.73 -10.96 0.48
N TYR A 159 -7.78 -10.29 -0.67
CA TYR A 159 -8.62 -9.10 -0.84
C TYR A 159 -9.95 -9.36 -1.55
N GLN A 160 -10.14 -10.50 -2.21
CA GLN A 160 -11.40 -10.78 -2.91
C GLN A 160 -12.65 -10.72 -2.02
N ASN A 161 -12.49 -11.04 -0.73
CA ASN A 161 -13.56 -10.98 0.27
C ASN A 161 -13.44 -9.76 1.21
N ALA A 162 -12.53 -8.82 0.92
CA ALA A 162 -12.35 -7.66 1.77
C ALA A 162 -13.54 -6.69 1.63
N LEU A 163 -13.84 -5.98 2.72
CA LEU A 163 -14.91 -4.98 2.80
C LEU A 163 -14.83 -3.91 1.70
N PHE A 164 -13.61 -3.59 1.28
CA PHE A 164 -13.30 -2.76 0.12
C PHE A 164 -12.59 -3.68 -0.87
N GLY A 165 -12.93 -3.69 -2.15
CA GLY A 165 -12.36 -4.68 -3.09
C GLY A 165 -10.98 -4.29 -3.65
N ASN A 166 -10.57 -3.02 -3.49
CA ASN A 166 -9.32 -2.49 -4.04
C ASN A 166 -8.93 -1.18 -3.31
N PRO A 167 -7.66 -0.73 -3.44
CA PRO A 167 -7.20 0.51 -2.82
C PRO A 167 -7.96 1.77 -3.25
N VAL A 168 -8.53 1.79 -4.47
CA VAL A 168 -9.30 2.94 -4.98
C VAL A 168 -10.63 3.04 -4.24
N GLU A 169 -11.27 1.92 -3.94
CA GLU A 169 -12.50 1.89 -3.15
C GLU A 169 -12.28 2.32 -1.71
N PHE A 170 -11.20 1.84 -1.08
CA PHE A 170 -10.83 2.28 0.27
C PHE A 170 -10.54 3.80 0.29
N SER A 171 -9.80 4.30 -0.71
CA SER A 171 -9.40 5.71 -0.82
C SER A 171 -10.56 6.69 -0.99
N LYS A 172 -11.75 6.22 -1.41
CA LYS A 172 -12.98 7.05 -1.41
C LYS A 172 -13.42 7.46 -0.01
N TYR A 173 -13.01 6.72 1.01
CA TYR A 173 -13.44 6.91 2.39
C TYR A 173 -12.30 7.38 3.29
N TYR A 174 -11.11 6.79 3.18
CA TYR A 174 -9.91 7.25 3.88
C TYR A 174 -8.72 7.32 2.90
N PRO A 175 -8.04 8.48 2.77
CA PRO A 175 -7.08 8.70 1.70
C PRO A 175 -5.77 7.93 1.92
N ILE A 176 -5.64 6.75 1.31
CA ILE A 176 -4.39 5.98 1.23
C ILE A 176 -3.64 6.19 -0.09
N GLN A 177 -4.04 7.20 -0.88
CA GLN A 177 -3.47 7.56 -2.19
C GLN A 177 -3.49 6.41 -3.21
N ASP A 178 -4.53 5.57 -3.17
CA ASP A 178 -4.69 4.38 -4.02
C ASP A 178 -3.51 3.39 -3.96
N ARG A 179 -2.73 3.42 -2.87
CA ARG A 179 -1.52 2.60 -2.76
C ARG A 179 -1.85 1.16 -2.41
N TRP A 180 -1.42 0.24 -3.27
CA TRP A 180 -1.61 -1.21 -3.12
C TRP A 180 -0.91 -1.77 -1.89
N LEU A 181 0.32 -1.36 -1.61
CA LEU A 181 1.05 -1.87 -0.44
C LEU A 181 0.38 -1.42 0.86
N THR A 182 0.00 -0.15 1.00
CA THR A 182 -0.78 0.32 2.16
C THR A 182 -2.07 -0.47 2.32
N TYR A 183 -2.84 -0.62 1.24
CA TYR A 183 -4.08 -1.39 1.26
C TYR A 183 -3.87 -2.83 1.73
N TRP A 184 -2.81 -3.50 1.27
CA TRP A 184 -2.47 -4.85 1.71
C TRP A 184 -2.11 -4.94 3.20
N ALA A 185 -1.37 -3.97 3.73
CA ALA A 185 -1.10 -3.91 5.17
C ALA A 185 -2.37 -3.75 6.01
N LEU A 186 -3.44 -3.18 5.44
CA LEU A 186 -4.71 -2.97 6.10
C LEU A 186 -5.63 -4.21 6.07
N ILE A 187 -5.37 -5.21 5.21
CA ILE A 187 -6.26 -6.37 5.02
C ILE A 187 -6.62 -7.08 6.35
N PRO A 188 -5.66 -7.43 7.23
CA PRO A 188 -6.00 -8.12 8.48
C PRO A 188 -6.94 -7.30 9.38
N PHE A 189 -6.77 -5.97 9.38
CA PHE A 189 -7.61 -5.05 10.15
C PHE A 189 -8.97 -4.84 9.48
N MET A 190 -9.02 -4.81 8.14
CA MET A 190 -10.28 -4.77 7.40
C MET A 190 -11.13 -6.01 7.66
N ALA A 191 -10.53 -7.20 7.74
CA ALA A 191 -11.23 -8.43 8.07
C ALA A 191 -11.82 -8.38 9.49
N ASP A 192 -11.04 -8.02 10.51
CA ASP A 192 -11.54 -7.89 11.90
C ASP A 192 -12.69 -6.87 12.02
N VAL A 193 -12.54 -5.70 11.40
CA VAL A 193 -13.57 -4.66 11.42
C VAL A 193 -14.82 -5.10 10.65
N ALA A 194 -14.65 -5.79 9.52
CA ALA A 194 -15.76 -6.33 8.76
C ALA A 194 -16.56 -7.32 9.62
N ASP A 195 -15.92 -8.32 10.20
CA ASP A 195 -16.60 -9.36 10.99
C ASP A 195 -17.28 -8.78 12.24
N ARG A 196 -16.58 -7.89 12.97
CA ARG A 196 -17.06 -7.37 14.25
C ARG A 196 -18.13 -6.30 14.12
N MET A 197 -18.04 -5.44 13.10
CA MET A 197 -18.87 -4.23 12.99
C MET A 197 -19.54 -4.11 11.62
N GLY A 198 -18.86 -4.50 10.54
CA GLY A 198 -19.37 -4.40 9.18
C GLY A 198 -20.55 -5.32 8.91
N GLU A 199 -20.39 -6.63 9.11
CA GLU A 199 -21.43 -7.63 8.85
C GLU A 199 -22.69 -7.38 9.67
N PRO A 200 -22.64 -7.11 11.00
CA PRO A 200 -23.84 -6.80 11.77
C PRO A 200 -24.56 -5.53 11.27
N ALA A 201 -23.81 -4.48 10.92
CA ALA A 201 -24.40 -3.24 10.44
C ALA A 201 -24.99 -3.37 9.03
N LEU A 202 -24.35 -4.16 8.15
CA LEU A 202 -24.88 -4.48 6.82
C LEU A 202 -26.18 -5.28 6.94
N ALA A 203 -26.24 -6.27 7.83
CA ALA A 203 -27.44 -7.05 8.08
C ALA A 203 -28.63 -6.16 8.51
N ARG A 204 -28.39 -5.12 9.32
CA ARG A 204 -29.43 -4.13 9.68
C ARG A 204 -29.95 -3.36 8.46
N ILE A 205 -29.05 -2.92 7.58
CA ILE A 205 -29.45 -2.24 6.32
C ILE A 205 -30.27 -3.17 5.44
N GLU A 206 -29.91 -4.45 5.36
CA GLU A 206 -30.61 -5.45 4.56
C GLU A 206 -32.00 -5.77 5.13
N ALA A 207 -32.13 -5.80 6.46
CA ALA A 207 -33.39 -6.03 7.17
C ALA A 207 -34.40 -4.87 7.07
N LEU A 208 -34.01 -3.70 6.54
CA LEU A 208 -34.93 -2.57 6.37
C LEU A 208 -36.13 -2.94 5.48
N PRO A 209 -37.32 -2.33 5.69
CA PRO A 209 -38.50 -2.61 4.88
C PRO A 209 -38.30 -2.32 3.39
N ASN A 210 -38.95 -3.09 2.51
CA ASN A 210 -38.88 -2.91 1.04
C ASN A 210 -39.39 -1.53 0.56
N THR A 211 -40.10 -0.79 1.41
CA THR A 211 -40.51 0.61 1.16
C THR A 211 -39.33 1.57 1.13
N VAL A 212 -38.21 1.23 1.80
CA VAL A 212 -36.97 1.98 1.73
C VAL A 212 -36.29 1.72 0.38
N ASN A 213 -36.28 2.74 -0.47
CA ASN A 213 -35.70 2.64 -1.81
C ASN A 213 -34.18 2.44 -1.80
N GLU A 214 -33.64 1.97 -2.93
CA GLU A 214 -32.22 1.64 -3.08
C GLU A 214 -31.30 2.87 -2.97
N THR A 215 -31.79 4.06 -3.28
CA THR A 215 -31.00 5.30 -3.13
C THR A 215 -30.69 5.58 -1.66
N VAL A 216 -31.67 5.39 -0.77
CA VAL A 216 -31.51 5.55 0.68
C VAL A 216 -30.60 4.45 1.23
N ARG A 217 -30.82 3.18 0.85
CA ARG A 217 -29.93 2.07 1.23
C ARG A 217 -28.49 2.31 0.79
N GLY A 218 -28.28 2.83 -0.41
CA GLY A 218 -26.96 3.22 -0.92
C GLY A 218 -26.32 4.35 -0.12
N LYS A 219 -27.09 5.33 0.39
CA LYS A 219 -26.57 6.37 1.29
C LYS A 219 -26.14 5.79 2.63
N LEU A 220 -26.94 4.90 3.23
CA LEU A 220 -26.60 4.20 4.47
C LEU A 220 -25.32 3.38 4.31
N LYS A 221 -25.22 2.58 3.23
CA LYS A 221 -24.03 1.80 2.92
C LYS A 221 -22.78 2.68 2.79
N ARG A 222 -22.87 3.83 2.11
CA ARG A 222 -21.73 4.78 2.02
C ARG A 222 -21.35 5.39 3.37
N SER A 223 -22.33 5.69 4.22
CA SER A 223 -22.08 6.19 5.58
C SER A 223 -21.38 5.15 6.43
N LEU A 224 -21.87 3.90 6.39
CA LEU A 224 -21.27 2.76 7.08
C LEU A 224 -19.84 2.51 6.61
N LEU A 225 -19.60 2.43 5.30
CA LEU A 225 -18.27 2.22 4.74
C LEU A 225 -17.28 3.33 5.13
N ARG A 226 -17.75 4.58 5.28
CA ARG A 226 -16.91 5.67 5.81
C ARG A 226 -16.52 5.43 7.27
N ALA A 227 -17.46 5.05 8.12
CA ALA A 227 -17.18 4.73 9.52
C ALA A 227 -16.18 3.57 9.64
N LEU A 228 -16.41 2.50 8.88
CA LEU A 228 -15.55 1.31 8.88
C LEU A 228 -14.13 1.60 8.36
N ALA A 229 -13.98 2.40 7.31
CA ALA A 229 -12.64 2.76 6.79
C ALA A 229 -11.77 3.45 7.85
N TYR A 230 -12.37 4.34 8.65
CA TYR A 230 -11.65 5.01 9.72
C TYR A 230 -11.42 4.10 10.95
N GLU A 231 -12.36 3.20 11.26
CA GLU A 231 -12.18 2.17 12.30
C GLU A 231 -10.98 1.28 11.99
N VAL A 232 -10.84 0.85 10.73
CA VAL A 232 -9.67 0.10 10.24
C VAL A 232 -8.38 0.85 10.53
N MET A 233 -8.34 2.17 10.29
CA MET A 233 -7.16 2.99 10.56
C MET A 233 -6.85 3.10 12.06
N ILE A 234 -7.86 3.21 12.93
CA ILE A 234 -7.66 3.23 14.39
C ILE A 234 -6.99 1.93 14.85
N GLN A 235 -7.45 0.79 14.34
CA GLN A 235 -6.89 -0.52 14.70
C GLN A 235 -5.50 -0.74 14.09
N ALA A 236 -5.27 -0.25 12.87
CA ALA A 236 -4.02 -0.48 12.15
C ALA A 236 -2.86 0.37 12.67
N VAL A 237 -3.12 1.63 13.05
CA VAL A 237 -2.10 2.61 13.48
C VAL A 237 -1.13 2.07 14.54
N PRO A 238 -1.57 1.39 15.62
CA PRO A 238 -0.66 0.84 16.63
C PRO A 238 0.18 -0.35 16.16
N GLY A 239 -0.28 -1.09 15.15
CA GLY A 239 0.35 -2.32 14.68
C GLY A 239 1.24 -2.15 13.44
N LEU A 240 1.23 -0.98 12.82
CA LEU A 240 1.91 -0.72 11.55
C LEU A 240 3.08 0.28 11.70
N SER A 241 4.06 0.16 10.80
CA SER A 241 5.13 1.16 10.70
C SER A 241 4.59 2.39 9.96
N ILE A 242 4.22 3.43 10.70
CA ILE A 242 3.51 4.60 10.16
C ILE A 242 4.35 5.88 10.19
N GLU A 243 4.13 6.69 9.17
CA GLU A 243 4.55 8.08 9.08
C GLU A 243 3.34 8.98 9.15
N VAL A 244 3.42 10.05 9.94
CA VAL A 244 2.35 11.04 10.04
C VAL A 244 2.71 12.20 9.11
N VAL A 245 1.89 12.42 8.08
CA VAL A 245 2.06 13.51 7.12
C VAL A 245 0.85 14.43 7.25
N GLY A 246 1.03 15.52 8.01
CA GLY A 246 -0.06 16.42 8.36
C GLY A 246 -1.10 15.73 9.25
N ALA A 247 -2.35 15.68 8.80
CA ALA A 247 -3.44 15.00 9.51
C ALA A 247 -3.65 13.54 9.07
N ASN A 248 -2.88 13.04 8.10
CA ASN A 248 -3.05 11.70 7.54
C ASN A 248 -1.95 10.75 8.01
N VAL A 249 -2.30 9.46 8.07
CA VAL A 249 -1.38 8.37 8.36
C VAL A 249 -0.96 7.70 7.06
N GLN A 250 0.34 7.58 6.85
CA GLN A 250 0.93 6.84 5.74
C GLN A 250 1.78 5.69 6.30
N LEU A 251 2.06 4.70 5.45
CA LEU A 251 2.87 3.55 5.83
C LEU A 251 4.32 3.78 5.41
N ASN A 252 5.27 3.56 6.31
CA ASN A 252 6.69 3.50 5.97
C ASN A 252 6.99 2.11 5.38
N TYR A 253 7.10 2.04 4.06
CA TYR A 253 7.31 0.76 3.37
C TYR A 253 8.66 0.11 3.66
N ALA A 254 9.72 0.89 3.84
CA ALA A 254 11.05 0.37 4.16
C ALA A 254 11.03 -0.43 5.48
N SER A 255 10.31 0.07 6.47
CA SER A 255 10.21 -0.54 7.80
C SER A 255 9.17 -1.65 7.84
N GLN A 256 8.04 -1.44 7.15
CA GLN A 256 6.96 -2.41 7.08
C GLN A 256 7.38 -3.69 6.35
N TYR A 257 8.10 -3.56 5.23
CA TYR A 257 8.39 -4.67 4.33
C TYR A 257 9.87 -5.04 4.22
N GLY A 258 10.77 -4.08 4.42
CA GLY A 258 12.22 -4.25 4.32
C GLY A 258 12.92 -4.81 5.56
N GLY A 259 12.23 -4.95 6.70
CA GLY A 259 12.79 -5.47 7.95
C GLY A 259 13.30 -4.37 8.89
N LYS A 260 13.89 -4.76 10.04
CA LYS A 260 14.36 -3.85 11.11
C LYS A 260 15.47 -2.92 10.60
N GLU A 261 15.08 -1.80 10.03
CA GLU A 261 15.99 -0.74 9.63
C GLU A 261 16.23 0.24 10.78
N SER A 262 17.48 0.65 10.97
CA SER A 262 17.91 1.61 12.01
C SER A 262 17.38 3.03 11.82
N TYR A 263 16.49 3.26 10.84
CA TYR A 263 16.08 4.59 10.36
C TYR A 263 14.62 4.93 10.67
N TYR A 264 13.81 3.95 11.03
CA TYR A 264 12.47 4.22 11.53
C TYR A 264 12.54 4.64 12.97
N THR A 265 12.27 5.91 13.20
CA THR A 265 11.88 6.37 14.52
C THR A 265 10.36 6.29 14.55
N PRO A 266 9.76 5.38 15.34
CA PRO A 266 8.32 5.36 15.52
C PRO A 266 7.84 6.76 15.92
N PRO A 267 6.64 7.18 15.50
CA PRO A 267 6.07 8.43 15.97
C PRO A 267 6.17 8.54 17.49
N GLY A 268 6.59 9.71 17.98
CA GLY A 268 6.57 9.97 19.42
C GLY A 268 5.17 9.73 19.98
N ARG A 269 5.09 9.25 21.23
CA ARG A 269 3.81 8.89 21.88
C ARG A 269 2.77 10.02 21.78
N GLU A 270 3.17 11.26 21.97
CA GLU A 270 2.28 12.43 21.88
C GLU A 270 1.66 12.59 20.48
N LEU A 271 2.45 12.38 19.43
CA LEU A 271 1.96 12.45 18.05
C LEU A 271 1.00 11.30 17.74
N LEU A 272 1.32 10.10 18.22
CA LEU A 272 0.46 8.93 18.07
C LEU A 272 -0.87 9.11 18.81
N ASP A 273 -0.82 9.60 20.05
CA ASP A 273 -2.01 9.87 20.87
C ASP A 273 -2.88 10.96 20.23
N TRP A 274 -2.27 12.00 19.64
CA TRP A 274 -2.98 13.04 18.89
C TRP A 274 -3.67 12.48 17.64
N VAL A 275 -2.95 11.71 16.81
CA VAL A 275 -3.53 11.07 15.61
C VAL A 275 -4.69 10.16 15.98
N LEU A 276 -4.49 9.27 16.97
CA LEU A 276 -5.53 8.36 17.44
C LEU A 276 -6.71 9.11 18.02
N GLY A 277 -6.49 10.21 18.75
CA GLY A 277 -7.56 11.08 19.25
C GLY A 277 -8.41 11.66 18.13
N ASN A 278 -7.77 12.20 17.08
CA ASN A 278 -8.47 12.74 15.92
C ASN A 278 -9.25 11.66 15.15
N LEU A 279 -8.65 10.49 14.94
CA LEU A 279 -9.33 9.38 14.28
C LEU A 279 -10.54 8.91 15.09
N LYS A 280 -10.40 8.75 16.41
CA LYS A 280 -11.50 8.39 17.32
C LYS A 280 -12.64 9.40 17.28
N GLY A 281 -12.32 10.70 17.27
CA GLY A 281 -13.33 11.75 17.11
C GLY A 281 -14.11 11.64 15.80
N GLN A 282 -13.41 11.43 14.68
CA GLN A 282 -14.04 11.27 13.37
C GLN A 282 -14.90 9.99 13.28
N VAL A 283 -14.38 8.87 13.80
CA VAL A 283 -15.11 7.59 13.86
C VAL A 283 -16.40 7.72 14.66
N ALA A 284 -16.36 8.36 15.83
CA ALA A 284 -17.55 8.58 16.65
C ALA A 284 -18.64 9.35 15.88
N VAL A 285 -18.26 10.43 15.19
CA VAL A 285 -19.19 11.22 14.37
C VAL A 285 -19.74 10.39 13.20
N PHE A 286 -18.92 9.58 12.52
CA PHE A 286 -19.40 8.78 11.39
C PHE A 286 -20.33 7.65 11.84
N TRP A 287 -20.07 7.00 12.97
CA TRP A 287 -20.98 6.02 13.56
C TRP A 287 -22.27 6.65 14.04
N GLU A 288 -22.21 7.78 14.76
CA GLU A 288 -23.41 8.50 15.20
C GLU A 288 -24.31 8.87 14.02
N ASN A 289 -23.72 9.39 12.93
CA ASN A 289 -24.47 9.72 11.72
C ASN A 289 -25.11 8.48 11.08
N PHE A 290 -24.41 7.34 11.06
CA PHE A 290 -24.97 6.08 10.54
C PHE A 290 -26.12 5.58 11.43
N GLU A 291 -25.91 5.52 12.75
CA GLU A 291 -26.89 5.04 13.73
C GLU A 291 -28.16 5.90 13.73
N ASN A 292 -28.00 7.23 13.73
CA ASN A 292 -29.15 8.14 13.65
C ASN A 292 -29.91 7.97 12.32
N ALA A 293 -29.21 7.76 11.21
CA ALA A 293 -29.85 7.61 9.91
C ALA A 293 -30.60 6.28 9.76
N ILE A 294 -30.07 5.18 10.31
CA ILE A 294 -30.71 3.87 10.23
C ILE A 294 -31.86 3.73 11.24
N ALA A 295 -31.74 4.29 12.44
CA ALA A 295 -32.77 4.20 13.49
C ALA A 295 -34.12 4.79 13.08
N VAL A 296 -34.14 5.84 12.25
CA VAL A 296 -35.38 6.45 11.72
C VAL A 296 -36.10 5.53 10.72
N LEU A 297 -35.38 4.56 10.15
CA LEU A 297 -35.87 3.66 9.12
C LEU A 297 -36.13 2.24 9.63
N GLU A 298 -35.55 1.89 10.79
CA GLU A 298 -35.83 0.64 11.47
C GLU A 298 -37.28 0.65 12.00
N PRO A 299 -38.05 -0.44 11.80
CA PRO A 299 -39.39 -0.53 12.37
C PRO A 299 -39.30 -0.40 13.90
N SER A 300 -40.21 0.36 14.49
CA SER A 300 -40.23 0.54 15.95
C SER A 300 -40.27 -0.83 16.63
N THR A 301 -39.32 -1.07 17.53
CA THR A 301 -39.33 -2.25 18.40
C THR A 301 -40.41 -2.16 19.48
N ASP A 302 -41.14 -1.04 19.54
CA ASP A 302 -42.24 -0.80 20.45
C ASP A 302 -43.57 -1.23 19.81
N PRO A 303 -44.22 -2.31 20.29
CA PRO A 303 -45.48 -2.79 19.72
C PRO A 303 -46.68 -1.86 19.99
N ASP A 304 -46.52 -0.81 20.81
CA ASP A 304 -47.62 0.05 21.29
C ASP A 304 -47.69 1.45 20.63
N LEU A 305 -46.86 1.76 19.63
CA LEU A 305 -46.90 3.06 18.94
C LEU A 305 -47.14 2.91 17.44
N SER A 306 -48.26 2.28 17.09
CA SER A 306 -48.83 2.38 15.74
C SER A 306 -49.96 3.42 15.74
N ASP A 307 -49.63 4.70 15.46
CA ASP A 307 -50.44 5.52 14.52
C ASP A 307 -49.97 6.98 14.29
N ASP A 308 -49.14 7.59 15.14
CA ASP A 308 -49.00 9.07 15.07
C ASP A 308 -47.71 9.65 14.43
N ALA A 309 -46.77 8.84 13.93
CA ALA A 309 -45.44 9.33 13.55
C ALA A 309 -45.25 9.77 12.07
N LEU A 310 -46.32 9.95 11.27
CA LEU A 310 -46.22 10.43 9.88
C LEU A 310 -46.30 11.96 9.73
N GLY A 311 -46.38 12.71 10.84
CA GLY A 311 -46.62 14.16 10.82
C GLY A 311 -45.40 15.09 10.83
N LEU A 312 -44.16 14.59 10.81
CA LEU A 312 -42.96 15.42 11.02
C LEU A 312 -42.02 15.54 9.80
N ILE A 313 -42.44 15.07 8.62
CA ILE A 313 -41.74 15.33 7.36
C ILE A 313 -42.17 16.70 6.81
N ASP A 314 -41.88 17.78 7.55
CA ASP A 314 -41.85 19.15 7.02
C ASP A 314 -41.27 20.11 8.07
N SER A 315 -39.95 20.06 8.27
CA SER A 315 -39.24 21.27 8.68
C SER A 315 -37.80 21.23 8.18
N GLU A 316 -37.52 22.08 7.20
CA GLU A 316 -36.16 22.48 6.84
C GLU A 316 -35.51 23.21 8.03
N GLY A 317 -34.29 22.83 8.38
CA GLY A 317 -33.46 23.47 9.42
C GLY A 317 -31.98 23.08 9.27
N PRO A 318 -31.03 23.94 9.69
CA PRO A 318 -29.99 24.43 8.80
C PRO A 318 -28.68 23.63 8.81
N PHE A 319 -27.99 23.67 7.66
CA PHE A 319 -26.58 23.34 7.51
C PHE A 319 -25.71 24.22 8.42
N VAL A 320 -24.90 23.59 9.28
CA VAL A 320 -23.77 24.24 9.94
C VAL A 320 -22.49 23.75 9.27
N MET A 321 -21.82 24.66 8.57
CA MET A 321 -20.43 24.50 8.12
C MET A 321 -19.49 24.74 9.30
N ILE A 322 -18.63 23.76 9.59
CA ILE A 322 -17.28 23.94 10.14
C ILE A 322 -16.36 22.97 9.42
#